data_AF-A0A2V6NSV2-F1
#
_entry.id   AF-A0A2V6NSV2-F1
#
_cell.length_a   1.000
_cell.length_b   1.000
_cell.length_c   1.000
_cell.angle_alpha   90.00
_cell.angle_beta   90.00
_cell.angle_gamma   90.00
#
_symmetry.space_group_name_H-M   'P 1'
#
loop_
_entity.id
_entity.type
_entity.pdbx_description
1 polymer ?
#
loop_
_entity_poly.entity_id
_entity_poly.type
_entity_poly.pdbx_seq_one_letter_code
_entity_poly.pdbx_strand_id
1 'polypeptide(L)'
;MASFAAEMRTSDFMAEVMRRRTAHGSHGLMAALDCATLYALTRWHRPSVIVETGGFVGLSATFILKALSDANMVNARLYSIESDENCEHWALVPDDLRHSLVPLRGRVEDIVRTEKLPAKIDMFLHDSGHTYWHMRW
;
A
#
# COMPACT_ATOMS: atom_id res chain seq x y z
N MET A 1 10.16 10.86 -22.28
CA MET A 1 9.17 10.16 -21.44
C MET A 1 9.62 10.30 -19.99
N ALA A 2 8.91 11.06 -19.17
CA ALA A 2 9.24 11.16 -17.74
C ALA A 2 8.88 9.84 -17.04
N SER A 3 9.75 9.37 -16.14
CA SER A 3 9.48 8.19 -15.31
C SER A 3 8.35 8.52 -14.31
N PHE A 4 7.35 7.63 -14.16
CA PHE A 4 6.28 7.80 -13.16
C PHE A 4 6.82 8.01 -11.73
N ALA A 5 7.99 7.44 -11.42
CA ALA A 5 8.63 7.68 -10.13
C ALA A 5 9.13 9.13 -10.00
N ALA A 6 9.65 9.73 -11.09
CA ALA A 6 10.07 11.14 -11.09
C ALA A 6 8.88 12.09 -10.99
N GLU A 7 7.78 11.79 -11.69
CA GLU A 7 6.49 12.49 -11.56
C GLU A 7 6.04 12.50 -10.10
N MET A 8 5.96 11.33 -9.47
CA MET A 8 5.50 11.23 -8.08
C MET A 8 6.43 11.96 -7.11
N ARG A 9 7.76 11.80 -7.23
CA ARG A 9 8.72 12.47 -6.33
C ARG A 9 8.63 14.00 -6.34
N THR A 10 8.17 14.59 -7.44
CA THR A 10 8.06 16.06 -7.59
C THR A 10 6.64 16.57 -7.38
N SER A 11 5.69 15.69 -7.04
CA SER A 11 4.29 16.06 -6.86
C SER A 11 4.00 16.67 -5.49
N ASP A 12 2.99 17.54 -5.43
CA ASP A 12 2.45 18.07 -4.18
C ASP A 12 1.89 16.95 -3.27
N PHE A 13 1.37 15.88 -3.88
CA PHE A 13 0.89 14.70 -3.16
C PHE A 13 2.01 14.04 -2.35
N MET A 14 3.18 13.82 -2.96
CA MET A 14 4.34 13.30 -2.27
C MET A 14 4.76 14.21 -1.11
N ALA A 15 4.84 15.52 -1.35
CA ALA A 15 5.21 16.49 -0.31
C ALA A 15 4.23 16.44 0.88
N GLU A 16 2.94 16.40 0.62
CA GLU A 16 1.89 16.34 1.65
C GLU A 16 1.92 15.02 2.44
N VAL A 17 2.00 13.87 1.75
CA VAL A 17 2.05 12.57 2.43
C VAL A 17 3.32 12.44 3.29
N MET A 18 4.47 12.93 2.80
CA MET A 18 5.70 12.95 3.59
C MET A 18 5.61 13.88 4.80
N ARG A 19 4.91 15.01 4.70
CA ARG A 19 4.62 15.88 5.85
C ARG A 19 3.77 15.15 6.90
N ARG A 20 2.71 14.46 6.49
CA ARG A 20 1.87 13.64 7.40
C ARG A 20 2.67 12.50 8.04
N ARG A 21 3.49 11.81 7.26
CA ARG A 21 4.42 10.78 7.76
C ARG A 21 5.34 11.33 8.86
N THR A 22 5.96 12.48 8.65
CA THR A 22 6.82 13.10 9.66
C THR A 22 6.04 13.50 10.92
N ALA A 23 4.82 14.02 10.77
CA ALA A 23 3.97 14.38 11.90
C ALA A 23 3.51 13.17 12.73
N HIS A 24 3.22 12.04 12.08
CA HIS A 24 2.88 10.78 12.74
C HIS A 24 4.11 10.12 13.41
N GLY A 25 5.30 10.34 12.86
CA GLY A 25 6.55 9.72 13.27
C GLY A 25 7.05 8.76 12.20
N SER A 26 8.35 8.82 11.88
CA SER A 26 8.93 8.17 10.70
C SER A 26 9.52 6.78 10.96
N HIS A 27 9.50 6.29 12.20
CA HIS A 27 10.12 5.01 12.54
C HIS A 27 9.33 3.85 11.92
N GLY A 28 10.02 2.94 11.21
CA GLY A 28 9.40 1.79 10.55
C GLY A 28 8.61 2.10 9.26
N LEU A 29 8.61 3.34 8.78
CA LEU A 29 7.87 3.74 7.58
C LEU A 29 8.75 3.82 6.33
N MET A 30 8.26 3.33 5.20
CA MET A 30 8.90 3.38 3.87
C MET A 30 9.52 4.74 3.55
N ALA A 31 10.64 4.74 2.82
CA ALA A 31 11.25 5.98 2.34
C ALA A 31 10.51 6.53 1.11
N ALA A 32 10.71 7.81 0.83
CA ALA A 32 10.06 8.49 -0.31
C ALA A 32 10.40 7.85 -1.66
N LEU A 33 11.62 7.29 -1.81
CA LEU A 33 12.03 6.59 -3.03
C LEU A 33 11.24 5.28 -3.21
N ASP A 34 11.06 4.51 -2.14
CA ASP A 34 10.30 3.26 -2.18
C ASP A 34 8.84 3.53 -2.52
N CYS A 35 8.26 4.56 -1.90
CA CYS A 35 6.90 5.03 -2.19
C CYS A 35 6.72 5.42 -3.67
N ALA A 36 7.66 6.19 -4.22
CA ALA A 36 7.62 6.60 -5.62
C ALA A 36 7.83 5.41 -6.58
N THR A 37 8.65 4.44 -6.19
CA THR A 37 8.87 3.21 -6.95
C THR A 37 7.61 2.36 -6.99
N LEU A 38 6.95 2.18 -5.83
CA LEU A 38 5.71 1.44 -5.72
C LEU A 38 4.60 2.07 -6.58
N TYR A 39 4.42 3.39 -6.49
CA TYR A 39 3.52 4.13 -7.37
C TYR A 39 3.83 3.87 -8.86
N ALA A 40 5.10 3.96 -9.26
CA ALA A 40 5.50 3.76 -10.65
C ALA A 40 5.23 2.35 -11.15
N LEU A 41 5.53 1.33 -10.34
CA LEU A 41 5.24 -0.07 -10.65
C LEU A 41 3.75 -0.32 -10.81
N THR A 42 2.92 0.21 -9.91
CA THR A 42 1.46 0.09 -10.01
C THR A 42 0.92 0.83 -11.24
N ARG A 43 1.38 2.06 -11.53
CA ARG A 43 1.00 2.82 -12.73
C ARG A 43 1.35 2.08 -14.02
N TRP A 44 2.51 1.42 -14.06
CA TRP A 44 2.97 0.67 -15.23
C TRP A 44 2.23 -0.66 -15.38
N HIS A 45 2.15 -1.46 -14.31
CA HIS A 45 1.56 -2.80 -14.34
C HIS A 45 0.02 -2.78 -14.46
N ARG A 46 -0.63 -1.73 -13.95
CA ARG A 46 -2.10 -1.58 -13.93
C ARG A 46 -2.82 -2.82 -13.37
N PRO A 47 -2.49 -3.28 -12.13
CA PRO A 47 -3.14 -4.42 -11.52
C PRO A 47 -4.60 -4.11 -11.14
N SER A 48 -5.51 -5.06 -11.37
CA SER A 48 -6.90 -4.93 -10.90
C SER A 48 -7.06 -5.46 -9.48
N VAL A 49 -6.25 -6.44 -9.09
CA VAL A 49 -6.27 -7.02 -7.75
C VAL A 49 -4.88 -7.00 -7.14
N ILE A 50 -4.73 -6.26 -6.05
CA ILE A 50 -3.49 -6.11 -5.31
C ILE A 50 -3.69 -6.68 -3.91
N VAL A 51 -2.72 -7.46 -3.42
CA VAL A 51 -2.68 -7.88 -2.02
C VAL A 51 -1.39 -7.36 -1.39
N GLU A 52 -1.52 -6.78 -0.20
CA GLU A 52 -0.41 -6.30 0.62
C GLU A 52 -0.47 -6.94 2.00
N THR A 53 0.68 -7.31 2.56
CA THR A 53 0.83 -7.72 3.97
C THR A 53 1.70 -6.73 4.72
N GLY A 54 1.27 -6.30 5.90
CA GLY A 54 1.95 -5.27 6.69
C GLY A 54 1.46 -3.86 6.39
N GLY A 55 0.14 -3.66 6.35
CA GLY A 55 -0.47 -2.38 5.98
C GLY A 55 -0.17 -1.22 6.94
N PHE A 56 0.11 -1.50 8.21
CA PHE A 56 0.40 -0.56 9.30
C PHE A 56 -0.46 0.72 9.21
N VAL A 57 0.17 1.90 9.19
CA VAL A 57 -0.51 3.20 9.04
C VAL A 57 -0.86 3.55 7.60
N GLY A 58 -0.57 2.68 6.63
CA GLY A 58 -1.04 2.75 5.25
C GLY A 58 -0.20 3.61 4.30
N LEU A 59 1.10 3.74 4.54
CA LEU A 59 1.95 4.55 3.66
C LEU A 59 2.09 3.93 2.27
N SER A 60 2.46 2.66 2.18
CA SER A 60 2.49 1.87 0.93
C SER A 60 1.13 1.88 0.22
N ALA A 61 0.06 1.57 0.96
CA ALA A 61 -1.32 1.58 0.48
C ALA A 61 -1.70 2.94 -0.15
N THR A 62 -1.29 4.04 0.47
CA THR A 62 -1.54 5.40 -0.06
C THR A 62 -0.98 5.58 -1.46
N PHE A 63 0.25 5.12 -1.73
CA PHE A 63 0.88 5.26 -3.04
C PHE A 63 0.34 4.27 -4.07
N ILE A 64 -0.04 3.05 -3.67
CA ILE A 64 -0.73 2.09 -4.55
C ILE A 64 -2.09 2.67 -4.97
N LEU A 65 -2.91 3.11 -4.01
CA LEU A 65 -4.25 3.64 -4.28
C LEU A 65 -4.19 4.91 -5.14
N LYS A 66 -3.21 5.79 -4.88
CA LYS A 66 -2.96 6.98 -5.70
C LYS A 66 -2.62 6.59 -7.14
N ALA A 67 -1.77 5.58 -7.35
CA ALA A 67 -1.45 5.08 -8.68
C ALA A 67 -2.70 4.55 -9.41
N LEU A 68 -3.56 3.79 -8.73
CA LEU A 68 -4.80 3.29 -9.31
C LEU A 68 -5.76 4.42 -9.69
N SER A 69 -5.90 5.42 -8.81
CA SER A 69 -6.71 6.62 -9.06
C SER A 69 -6.22 7.37 -10.29
N ASP A 70 -4.91 7.68 -10.38
CA ASP A 70 -4.34 8.42 -11.52
C ASP A 70 -4.37 7.62 -12.83
N ALA A 71 -4.41 6.30 -12.72
CA ALA A 71 -4.59 5.38 -13.84
C ALA A 71 -6.06 5.18 -14.24
N ASN A 72 -7.02 5.85 -13.58
CA ASN A 72 -8.46 5.68 -13.74
C ASN A 72 -8.95 4.24 -13.56
N MET A 73 -8.38 3.52 -12.59
CA MET A 73 -8.68 2.10 -12.32
C MET A 73 -9.77 1.93 -11.27
N VAL A 74 -10.98 2.39 -11.57
CA VAL A 74 -12.12 2.44 -10.63
C VAL A 74 -12.56 1.08 -10.04
N ASN A 75 -12.29 -0.01 -10.77
CA ASN A 75 -12.63 -1.37 -10.34
C ASN A 75 -11.47 -2.09 -9.63
N ALA A 76 -10.29 -1.47 -9.58
CA ALA A 76 -9.16 -2.07 -8.90
C ALA A 76 -9.34 -2.04 -7.38
N ARG A 77 -8.83 -3.06 -6.70
CA ARG A 77 -8.91 -3.23 -5.25
C ARG A 77 -7.55 -3.58 -4.67
N LEU A 78 -7.21 -2.91 -3.57
CA LEU A 78 -6.08 -3.23 -2.71
C LEU A 78 -6.59 -3.91 -1.45
N TYR A 79 -6.29 -5.18 -1.28
CA TYR A 79 -6.50 -5.92 -0.04
C TYR A 79 -5.26 -5.77 0.82
N SER A 80 -5.34 -4.96 1.88
CA SER A 80 -4.21 -4.69 2.77
C SER A 80 -4.45 -5.40 4.10
N ILE A 81 -3.49 -6.23 4.52
CA ILE A 81 -3.57 -7.03 5.73
C ILE A 81 -2.67 -6.42 6.80
N GLU A 82 -3.21 -6.20 8.00
CA GLU A 82 -2.46 -5.76 9.17
C GLU A 82 -2.91 -6.52 10.43
N SER A 83 -1.96 -6.91 11.27
CA SER A 83 -2.18 -7.72 12.47
C SER A 83 -1.87 -7.00 13.78
N ASP A 84 -1.10 -5.91 13.77
CA ASP A 84 -0.78 -5.14 14.96
C ASP A 84 -1.96 -4.29 15.41
N GLU A 85 -2.63 -4.73 16.47
CA GLU A 85 -3.78 -4.05 17.06
C GLU A 85 -3.43 -2.67 17.66
N ASN A 86 -2.14 -2.40 17.91
CA ASN A 86 -1.68 -1.18 18.57
C ASN A 86 -1.36 -0.04 17.60
N CYS A 87 -1.54 -0.23 16.29
CA CYS A 87 -1.28 0.80 15.30
C CYS A 87 -2.55 1.56 14.85
N GLU A 88 -2.35 2.79 14.39
CA GLU A 88 -3.41 3.58 13.74
C GLU A 88 -3.61 3.09 12.29
N HIS A 89 -4.27 1.94 12.18
CA HIS A 89 -4.50 1.22 10.92
C HIS A 89 -4.94 2.13 9.76
N TRP A 90 -4.10 2.20 8.72
CA TRP A 90 -4.33 3.00 7.51
C TRP A 90 -4.66 4.49 7.76
N ALA A 91 -4.18 5.08 8.86
CA ALA A 91 -4.42 6.48 9.20
C ALA A 91 -3.87 7.47 8.15
N LEU A 92 -2.79 7.12 7.45
CA LEU A 92 -2.22 7.98 6.41
C LEU A 92 -2.97 7.91 5.08
N VAL A 93 -3.88 6.94 4.89
CA VAL A 93 -4.66 6.81 3.64
C VAL A 93 -5.67 7.95 3.54
N PRO A 94 -5.57 8.82 2.51
CA PRO A 94 -6.53 9.88 2.24
C PRO A 94 -7.94 9.34 1.95
N ASP A 95 -8.97 10.04 2.41
CA ASP A 95 -10.37 9.57 2.34
C ASP A 95 -10.87 9.36 0.90
N ASP A 96 -10.44 10.22 -0.03
CA ASP A 96 -10.75 10.11 -1.46
C ASP A 96 -10.18 8.84 -2.10
N LEU A 97 -9.12 8.25 -1.52
CA LEU A 97 -8.48 7.02 -2.01
C LEU A 97 -9.03 5.75 -1.33
N ARG A 98 -9.75 5.87 -0.21
CA ARG A 98 -10.24 4.72 0.58
C ARG A 98 -11.21 3.81 -0.17
N HIS A 99 -11.89 4.31 -1.21
CA HIS A 99 -12.89 3.54 -1.96
C HIS A 99 -12.34 2.26 -2.63
N SER A 100 -11.04 2.21 -2.93
CA SER A 100 -10.36 1.04 -3.49
C SER A 100 -9.64 0.18 -2.44
N LEU A 101 -9.61 0.62 -1.17
CA LEU A 101 -8.98 -0.12 -0.08
C LEU A 101 -9.97 -1.14 0.51
N VAL A 102 -9.51 -2.38 0.64
CA VAL A 102 -10.18 -3.46 1.35
C VAL A 102 -9.33 -3.80 2.58
N PRO A 103 -9.64 -3.21 3.75
CA PRO A 103 -8.87 -3.45 4.96
C PRO A 103 -9.16 -4.83 5.55
N LEU A 104 -8.11 -5.60 5.83
CA LEU A 104 -8.19 -6.91 6.47
C LEU A 104 -7.37 -6.92 7.76
N ARG A 105 -8.05 -7.03 8.90
CA ARG A 105 -7.39 -7.12 10.21
C ARG A 105 -7.19 -8.56 10.63
N GLY A 106 -5.98 -8.88 11.07
CA GLY A 106 -5.60 -10.18 11.57
C GLY A 106 -4.30 -10.68 10.95
N ARG A 107 -3.87 -11.85 11.43
CA ARG A 107 -2.67 -12.53 10.95
C ARG A 107 -2.85 -13.01 9.52
N VAL A 108 -1.80 -12.87 8.71
CA VAL A 108 -1.81 -13.31 7.30
C VAL A 108 -2.18 -14.80 7.20
N GLU A 109 -1.63 -15.64 8.08
CA GLU A 109 -1.86 -17.09 8.07
C GLU A 109 -3.32 -17.48 8.32
N ASP A 110 -4.04 -16.67 9.08
CA ASP A 110 -5.47 -16.87 9.33
C ASP A 110 -6.29 -16.36 8.15
N ILE A 111 -5.95 -15.19 7.60
CA ILE A 111 -6.65 -14.58 6.47
C ILE A 111 -6.57 -15.45 5.21
N VAL A 112 -5.40 -16.02 4.89
CA VAL A 112 -5.22 -16.89 3.71
C VAL A 112 -6.01 -18.20 3.79
N ARG A 113 -6.43 -18.61 5.00
CA ARG A 113 -7.29 -19.79 5.21
C ARG A 113 -8.78 -19.48 5.08
N THR A 114 -9.13 -18.22 4.85
CA THR A 114 -10.50 -17.76 4.64
C THR A 114 -10.76 -17.42 3.17
N GLU A 115 -12.02 -17.23 2.81
CA GLU A 115 -12.43 -16.76 1.48
C GLU A 115 -12.36 -15.22 1.34
N LYS A 116 -11.67 -14.52 2.25
CA LYS A 116 -11.57 -13.05 2.22
C LYS A 116 -10.65 -12.52 1.12
N LEU A 117 -9.71 -13.35 0.65
CA LEU A 117 -8.80 -12.99 -0.42
C LEU A 117 -9.33 -13.44 -1.80
N PRO A 118 -9.09 -12.65 -2.85
CA PRO A 118 -9.48 -13.00 -4.20
C PRO A 118 -8.64 -14.17 -4.74
N ALA A 119 -9.26 -15.02 -5.58
CA ALA A 119 -8.60 -16.19 -6.15
C ALA A 119 -7.44 -15.86 -7.11
N LYS A 120 -7.42 -14.66 -7.69
CA LYS A 120 -6.35 -14.18 -8.58
C LYS A 120 -5.78 -12.88 -8.01
N ILE A 121 -4.45 -12.84 -7.92
CA ILE A 121 -3.69 -11.67 -7.48
C ILE A 121 -2.83 -11.22 -8.66
N ASP A 122 -2.97 -9.97 -9.08
CA ASP A 122 -2.19 -9.39 -10.17
C ASP A 122 -0.86 -8.79 -9.65
N MET A 123 -0.84 -8.33 -8.40
CA MET A 123 0.33 -7.78 -7.74
C MET A 123 0.30 -8.13 -6.25
N PHE A 124 1.42 -8.62 -5.73
CA PHE A 124 1.60 -8.91 -4.32
C PHE A 124 2.74 -8.05 -3.74
N LEU A 125 2.48 -7.37 -2.63
CA LEU A 125 3.48 -6.63 -1.87
C LEU A 125 3.64 -7.28 -0.49
N HIS A 126 4.86 -7.73 -0.21
CA HIS A 126 5.24 -8.20 1.11
C HIS A 126 5.97 -7.10 1.87
N ASP A 127 5.33 -6.53 2.89
CA ASP A 127 5.89 -5.47 3.75
C ASP A 127 5.63 -5.76 5.24
N SER A 128 5.70 -7.03 5.62
CA SER A 128 5.48 -7.47 7.01
C SER A 128 6.78 -7.58 7.79
N GLY A 129 6.71 -7.90 9.09
CA GLY A 129 7.87 -7.98 9.96
C GLY A 129 8.99 -8.86 9.41
N HIS A 130 10.19 -8.30 9.26
CA HIS A 130 11.36 -8.90 8.61
C HIS A 130 12.04 -10.04 9.41
N THR A 131 11.29 -10.87 10.13
CA THR A 131 11.83 -12.09 10.73
C THR A 131 12.01 -13.16 9.63
N TYR A 132 13.03 -14.01 9.78
CA TYR A 132 13.38 -15.07 8.80
C TYR A 132 12.18 -15.93 8.35
N TRP A 133 11.19 -16.11 9.21
CA TRP A 133 9.99 -16.89 8.93
C TRP A 133 8.97 -16.18 8.04
N HIS A 134 8.88 -14.85 8.07
CA HIS A 134 7.99 -14.07 7.21
C HIS A 134 8.58 -13.87 5.80
N MET A 135 9.92 -13.89 5.66
CA MET A 135 10.62 -13.71 4.38
C MET A 135 10.71 -14.98 3.51
N ARG A 136 10.07 -16.10 3.89
CA ARG A 136 10.12 -17.39 3.17
C ARG A 136 8.86 -17.72 2.34
N TRP A 137 7.92 -16.78 2.18
CA TRP A 137 6.62 -17.01 1.53
C TRP A 137 6.45 -16.12 0.30
#